data_AF-A0A4Q1ZU04-F1
#
_entry.id   AF-A0A4Q1ZU04-F1
#
_cell.length_a   1.000
_cell.length_b   1.000
_cell.length_c   1.000
_cell.angle_alpha   90.00
_cell.angle_beta   90.00
_cell.angle_gamma   90.00
#
_symmetry.space_group_name_H-M   'P 1'
#
loop_
_entity.id
_entity.type
_entity.pdbx_description
1 polymer ?
#
loop_
_entity_poly.entity_id
_entity_poly.type
_entity_poly.pdbx_seq_one_letter_code
_entity_poly.pdbx_strand_id
1 'polypeptide(L)'
;MAVFLKAFMLIFFAEMGDKTQILAMSLAAKYPLRKVALGITIGVVANHSLAILVGYFLGQWFPEFWMGIVAGLMFIVFGLLSFRVQDDEEDGENKIKLSIVMTVAMAFFLGELGDKTQLTAIALATEGAFPLIVLLGTVSAMLVTAAIGIAIGLVLGKNVPEVLIKLASGVIFILFGAFKLIEVIPTLQSMGVQALMFVLLSLFSGVFLQPTYQLWKDGELLPMQKMAAHLKVIKKELSEFSQGACLGEDKCGRCAGVNCVIGQTKLLIDDLENKRSISYSLELLDQSLKKGFNTTLIIGALNQILLYRREHPEIVASRSKQFMEIQMRFELILFGESSHTESSDAFAAWLKSRKKEITNRIIV
;
A
#
# COMPACT_ATOMS: atom_id res chain seq x y z
N MET A 1 -8.58 -31.09 20.18
CA MET A 1 -9.68 -30.35 19.53
C MET A 1 -9.87 -28.95 20.11
N ALA A 2 -10.13 -28.79 21.41
CA ALA A 2 -10.36 -27.48 22.03
C ALA A 2 -9.20 -26.47 21.85
N VAL A 3 -7.95 -26.91 22.02
CA VAL A 3 -6.75 -26.07 21.85
C VAL A 3 -6.61 -25.54 20.42
N PHE A 4 -6.83 -26.41 19.42
CA PHE A 4 -6.82 -26.03 18.01
C PHE A 4 -7.89 -24.97 17.73
N LEU A 5 -9.13 -25.22 18.17
CA LEU A 5 -10.25 -24.30 17.92
C LEU A 5 -10.04 -22.96 18.61
N LYS A 6 -9.50 -22.95 19.84
CA LYS A 6 -9.12 -21.71 20.56
C LYS A 6 -8.09 -20.92 19.75
N ALA A 7 -6.99 -21.56 19.34
CA ALA A 7 -5.93 -20.91 18.56
C ALA A 7 -6.44 -20.41 17.20
N PHE A 8 -7.23 -21.24 16.50
CA PHE A 8 -7.82 -20.88 15.22
C PHE A 8 -8.74 -19.67 15.35
N MET A 9 -9.74 -19.72 16.23
CA MET A 9 -10.74 -18.66 16.36
C MET A 9 -10.10 -17.34 16.80
N LEU A 10 -9.14 -17.40 17.72
CA LEU A 10 -8.46 -16.21 18.22
C LEU A 10 -7.66 -15.53 17.10
N ILE A 11 -6.81 -16.29 16.39
CA ILE A 11 -6.03 -15.74 15.28
C ILE A 11 -6.95 -15.30 14.14
N PHE A 12 -7.99 -16.05 13.82
CA PHE A 12 -8.92 -15.72 12.74
C PHE A 12 -9.56 -14.34 12.95
N PHE A 13 -10.08 -14.07 14.15
CA PHE A 13 -10.70 -12.77 14.46
C PHE A 13 -9.67 -11.66 14.65
N ALA A 14 -8.50 -11.98 15.20
CA ALA A 14 -7.37 -11.05 15.30
C ALA A 14 -6.96 -10.54 13.91
N GLU A 15 -6.91 -11.44 12.93
CA GLU A 15 -6.41 -11.18 11.58
C GLU A 15 -7.47 -10.65 10.62
N MET A 16 -8.73 -10.56 11.05
CA MET A 16 -9.83 -10.26 10.14
C MET A 16 -9.77 -8.80 9.64
N GLY A 17 -9.46 -8.68 8.34
CA GLY A 17 -9.29 -7.48 7.54
C GLY A 17 -7.99 -6.70 7.79
N ASP A 18 -6.97 -7.38 8.31
CA ASP A 18 -5.67 -6.75 8.52
C ASP A 18 -4.93 -6.37 7.21
N LYS A 19 -3.84 -5.60 7.35
CA LYS A 19 -2.90 -5.17 6.32
C LYS A 19 -2.42 -6.35 5.46
N THR A 20 -2.24 -7.52 6.07
CA THR A 20 -1.76 -8.75 5.43
C THR A 20 -2.81 -9.33 4.47
N GLN A 21 -4.11 -9.10 4.70
CA GLN A 21 -5.17 -9.42 3.74
C GLN A 21 -5.11 -8.50 2.52
N ILE A 22 -4.85 -7.20 2.72
CA ILE A 22 -4.65 -6.23 1.63
C ILE A 22 -3.38 -6.58 0.82
N LEU A 23 -2.31 -6.96 1.51
CA LEU A 23 -1.09 -7.47 0.90
C LEU A 23 -1.38 -8.75 0.08
N ALA A 24 -2.11 -9.71 0.64
CA ALA A 24 -2.53 -10.94 -0.07
C ALA A 24 -3.29 -10.62 -1.36
N MET A 25 -4.26 -9.70 -1.27
CA MET A 25 -5.06 -9.23 -2.41
C MET A 25 -4.19 -8.59 -3.49
N SER A 26 -3.31 -7.67 -3.10
CA SER A 26 -2.45 -6.93 -4.03
C SER A 26 -1.46 -7.86 -4.76
N LEU A 27 -0.88 -8.83 -4.05
CA LEU A 27 0.02 -9.82 -4.62
C LEU A 27 -0.71 -10.80 -5.52
N ALA A 28 -1.93 -11.23 -5.15
CA ALA A 28 -2.79 -12.08 -5.98
C ALA A 28 -3.28 -11.38 -7.26
N ALA A 29 -3.39 -10.05 -7.27
CA ALA A 29 -3.71 -9.27 -8.46
C ALA A 29 -2.51 -9.13 -9.42
N LYS A 30 -1.28 -9.22 -8.91
CA LYS A 30 -0.04 -9.02 -9.68
C LYS A 30 0.61 -10.33 -10.15
N TYR A 31 0.43 -11.41 -9.40
CA TYR A 31 1.13 -12.68 -9.61
C TYR A 31 0.18 -13.88 -9.66
N PRO A 32 0.61 -15.03 -10.24
CA PRO A 32 -0.23 -16.22 -10.30
C PRO A 32 -0.65 -16.71 -8.92
N LEU A 33 -1.95 -16.91 -8.70
CA LEU A 33 -2.55 -17.27 -7.41
C LEU A 33 -1.85 -18.46 -6.72
N ARG A 34 -1.46 -19.49 -7.48
CA ARG A 34 -0.75 -20.65 -6.94
C ARG A 34 0.60 -20.28 -6.31
N LYS A 35 1.35 -19.36 -6.94
CA LYS A 35 2.65 -18.91 -6.42
C LYS A 35 2.48 -18.02 -5.19
N VAL A 36 1.44 -17.20 -5.19
CA VAL A 36 1.09 -16.33 -4.06
C VAL A 36 0.65 -17.16 -2.86
N ALA A 37 -0.31 -18.08 -3.03
CA ALA A 37 -0.76 -18.97 -1.96
C ALA A 37 0.38 -19.79 -1.35
N LEU A 38 1.29 -20.31 -2.19
CA LEU A 38 2.47 -21.03 -1.72
C LEU A 38 3.42 -20.13 -0.91
N GLY A 39 3.65 -18.90 -1.38
CA GLY A 39 4.47 -17.93 -0.68
C GLY A 39 3.88 -17.54 0.68
N ILE A 40 2.58 -17.22 0.72
CA ILE A 40 1.84 -16.92 1.97
C ILE A 40 2.01 -18.07 2.95
N THR A 41 1.78 -19.30 2.48
CA THR A 41 1.89 -20.50 3.32
C THR A 41 3.28 -20.63 3.93
N ILE A 42 4.34 -20.47 3.13
CA ILE A 42 5.72 -20.57 3.62
C ILE A 42 6.02 -19.47 4.64
N GLY A 43 5.65 -18.22 4.34
CA GLY A 43 5.90 -17.07 5.22
C GLY A 43 5.18 -17.22 6.56
N VAL A 44 3.88 -17.53 6.52
CA VAL A 44 3.04 -17.72 7.73
C VAL A 44 3.54 -18.90 8.57
N VAL A 45 3.83 -20.05 7.94
CA VAL A 45 4.36 -21.22 8.67
C VAL A 45 5.69 -20.87 9.33
N ALA A 46 6.60 -20.21 8.63
CA ALA A 46 7.89 -19.80 9.20
C ALA A 46 7.69 -18.84 10.37
N ASN A 47 6.83 -17.83 10.23
CA ASN A 47 6.59 -16.83 11.27
C ASN A 47 5.96 -17.44 12.52
N HIS A 48 4.88 -18.21 12.37
CA HIS A 48 4.20 -18.82 13.50
C HIS A 48 5.02 -19.95 14.13
N SER A 49 5.85 -20.66 13.36
CA SER A 49 6.78 -21.64 13.93
C SER A 49 7.80 -20.95 14.84
N LEU A 50 8.34 -19.80 14.42
CA LEU A 50 9.23 -18.99 15.26
C LEU A 50 8.53 -18.53 16.53
N ALA A 51 7.32 -17.97 16.41
CA ALA A 51 6.50 -17.52 17.53
C ALA A 51 6.27 -18.63 18.56
N ILE A 52 5.90 -19.81 18.09
CA ILE A 52 5.58 -20.96 18.95
C ILE A 52 6.84 -21.55 19.58
N LEU A 53 7.96 -21.58 18.85
CA LEU A 53 9.25 -21.97 19.41
C LEU A 53 9.64 -21.05 20.57
N VAL A 54 9.53 -19.73 20.36
CA VAL A 54 9.81 -18.72 21.40
C VAL A 54 8.86 -18.89 22.59
N GLY A 55 7.54 -19.01 22.36
CA GLY A 55 6.57 -19.19 23.45
C GLY A 55 6.75 -20.49 24.23
N TYR A 56 7.08 -21.59 23.54
CA TYR A 56 7.38 -22.87 24.19
C TYR A 56 8.57 -22.75 25.13
N PHE A 57 9.66 -22.08 24.71
CA PHE A 57 10.81 -21.86 25.58
C PHE A 57 10.51 -20.88 26.72
N LEU A 58 9.75 -19.81 26.47
CA LEU A 58 9.37 -18.86 27.53
C LEU A 58 8.49 -19.52 28.61
N GLY A 59 7.53 -20.38 28.24
CA GLY A 59 6.66 -21.06 29.20
C GLY A 59 7.38 -22.01 30.15
N GLN A 60 8.58 -22.48 29.80
CA GLN A 60 9.39 -23.31 30.70
C GLN A 60 10.12 -22.50 31.78
N TRP A 61 10.29 -21.19 31.59
CA TRP A 61 11.13 -20.34 32.44
C TRP A 61 10.31 -19.33 33.25
N PHE A 62 9.07 -19.06 32.86
CA PHE A 62 8.24 -18.00 33.45
C PHE A 62 6.94 -18.53 34.05
N PRO A 63 6.57 -18.13 35.29
CA PRO A 63 5.31 -18.50 35.90
C PRO A 63 4.09 -18.02 35.09
N GLU A 64 3.08 -18.87 34.98
CA GLU A 64 1.84 -18.65 34.20
C GLU A 64 1.14 -17.32 34.51
N PHE A 65 1.19 -16.88 35.77
CA PHE A 65 0.65 -15.59 36.23
C PHE A 65 1.26 -14.39 35.50
N TRP A 66 2.59 -14.33 35.37
CA TRP A 66 3.26 -13.20 34.72
C TRP A 66 3.06 -13.20 33.21
N MET A 67 3.00 -14.39 32.61
CA MET A 67 2.74 -14.55 31.18
C MET A 67 1.34 -14.08 30.80
N GLY A 68 0.33 -14.42 31.61
CA GLY A 68 -1.04 -13.96 31.42
C GLY A 68 -1.18 -12.43 31.52
N ILE A 69 -0.48 -11.79 32.46
CA ILE A 69 -0.44 -10.32 32.58
C ILE A 69 0.21 -9.68 31.36
N VAL A 70 1.37 -10.18 30.93
CA VAL A 70 2.09 -9.65 29.76
C VAL A 70 1.24 -9.78 28.50
N ALA A 71 0.61 -10.93 28.27
CA ALA A 71 -0.27 -11.16 27.12
C ALA A 71 -1.48 -10.21 27.14
N GLY A 72 -2.16 -10.07 28.29
CA GLY A 72 -3.30 -9.16 28.44
C GLY A 72 -2.94 -7.70 28.18
N LEU A 73 -1.80 -7.24 28.72
CA LEU A 73 -1.29 -5.89 28.48
C LEU A 73 -0.91 -5.67 27.01
N MET A 74 -0.24 -6.64 26.38
CA MET A 74 0.12 -6.57 24.96
C MET A 74 -1.12 -6.42 24.08
N PHE A 75 -2.18 -7.21 24.32
CA PHE A 75 -3.43 -7.09 23.58
C PHE A 75 -4.10 -5.71 23.72
N ILE A 76 -4.08 -5.12 24.91
CA ILE A 76 -4.59 -3.76 25.10
C ILE A 76 -3.73 -2.76 24.32
N VAL A 77 -2.39 -2.85 24.43
CA VAL A 77 -1.47 -1.97 23.70
C VAL A 77 -1.70 -2.07 22.19
N PHE A 78 -1.85 -3.27 21.62
CA PHE A 78 -2.13 -3.43 20.19
C PHE A 78 -3.48 -2.88 19.78
N GLY A 79 -4.51 -3.09 20.60
CA GLY A 79 -5.83 -2.52 20.31
C GLY A 79 -5.82 -1.00 20.32
N LEU A 80 -5.03 -0.38 21.21
CA LEU A 80 -4.80 1.07 21.23
C LEU A 80 -3.97 1.57 20.03
N LEU A 81 -2.93 0.83 19.66
CA LEU A 81 -2.09 1.16 18.50
C LEU A 81 -2.85 1.01 17.17
N SER A 82 -3.80 0.08 17.08
CA SER A 82 -4.67 -0.12 15.92
C SER A 82 -5.51 1.12 15.57
N PHE A 83 -5.75 2.01 16.53
CA PHE A 83 -6.44 3.29 16.30
C PHE A 83 -5.54 4.39 15.75
N ARG A 84 -4.20 4.23 15.81
CA ARG A 84 -3.28 5.16 15.17
C ARG A 84 -3.11 4.78 13.71
N VAL A 85 -3.44 5.72 12.82
CA VAL A 85 -3.12 5.60 11.39
C VAL A 85 -1.59 5.72 11.27
N GLN A 86 -0.92 4.62 10.96
CA GLN A 86 0.47 4.63 10.48
C GLN A 86 0.45 4.66 8.96
N ASP A 87 1.18 5.61 8.39
CA ASP A 87 1.56 5.60 6.99
C ASP A 87 2.71 4.59 6.85
N ASP A 88 2.41 3.44 6.26
CA ASP A 88 3.44 2.45 5.95
C ASP A 88 4.22 2.92 4.70
N GLU A 89 5.38 3.54 4.91
CA GLU A 89 6.35 3.82 3.85
C GLU A 89 7.10 2.53 3.50
N GLU A 90 6.74 1.89 2.39
CA GLU A 90 7.54 0.83 1.78
C GLU A 90 8.72 1.44 1.02
N ASP A 91 9.91 1.33 1.63
CA ASP A 91 11.16 1.85 1.09
C ASP A 91 11.77 0.96 -0.02
N GLY A 92 12.54 1.62 -0.88
CA GLY A 92 12.88 1.21 -2.23
C GLY A 92 13.85 0.03 -2.44
N GLU A 93 13.92 -0.32 -3.72
CA GLU A 93 14.57 -1.44 -4.42
C GLU A 93 15.95 -1.91 -3.92
N ASN A 94 16.09 -3.23 -3.79
CA ASN A 94 17.29 -3.98 -4.19
C ASN A 94 16.88 -5.26 -4.93
N LYS A 95 17.18 -5.34 -6.24
CA LYS A 95 16.79 -6.47 -7.11
C LYS A 95 17.70 -7.67 -6.88
N ILE A 96 17.44 -8.42 -5.81
CA ILE A 96 17.77 -9.85 -5.77
C ILE A 96 16.79 -10.56 -6.73
N LYS A 97 17.28 -11.42 -7.62
CA LYS A 97 16.43 -12.29 -8.47
C LYS A 97 15.72 -13.36 -7.60
N LEU A 98 14.84 -12.91 -6.72
CA LEU A 98 14.10 -13.76 -5.81
C LEU A 98 12.90 -14.35 -6.56
N SER A 99 12.65 -15.65 -6.41
CA SER A 99 11.44 -16.28 -6.94
C SER A 99 10.22 -15.60 -6.35
N ILE A 100 9.16 -15.40 -7.14
CA ILE A 100 7.89 -14.77 -6.70
C ILE A 100 7.38 -15.37 -5.38
N VAL A 101 7.50 -16.70 -5.23
CA VAL A 101 7.11 -17.42 -4.00
C VAL A 101 7.89 -16.91 -2.79
N MET A 102 9.19 -16.71 -2.95
CA MET A 102 10.08 -16.28 -1.89
C MET A 102 9.94 -14.78 -1.58
N THR A 103 9.61 -13.95 -2.57
CA THR A 103 9.21 -12.56 -2.33
C THR A 103 7.94 -12.47 -1.48
N VAL A 104 6.91 -13.24 -1.84
CA VAL A 104 5.65 -13.28 -1.08
C VAL A 104 5.88 -13.86 0.32
N ALA A 105 6.66 -14.93 0.44
CA ALA A 105 6.99 -15.54 1.73
C ALA A 105 7.74 -14.56 2.65
N MET A 106 8.72 -13.83 2.12
CA MET A 106 9.46 -12.85 2.91
C MET A 106 8.57 -11.67 3.32
N ALA A 107 7.67 -11.21 2.44
CA ALA A 107 6.74 -10.13 2.75
C ALA A 107 5.79 -10.52 3.89
N PHE A 108 5.23 -11.73 3.86
CA PHE A 108 4.41 -12.24 4.97
C PHE A 108 5.23 -12.51 6.22
N PHE A 109 6.42 -13.09 6.10
CA PHE A 109 7.25 -13.36 7.27
C PHE A 109 7.66 -12.08 8.00
N LEU A 110 8.18 -11.09 7.27
CA LEU A 110 8.64 -9.82 7.85
C LEU A 110 7.48 -8.90 8.24
N GLY A 111 6.41 -8.89 7.45
CA GLY A 111 5.22 -8.07 7.74
C GLY A 111 4.46 -8.51 9.00
N GLU A 112 4.57 -9.79 9.36
CA GLU A 112 3.94 -10.38 10.55
C GLU A 112 4.90 -10.44 11.75
N LEU A 113 6.11 -9.92 11.61
CA LEU A 113 7.14 -10.01 12.65
C LEU A 113 6.92 -8.93 13.70
N GLY A 114 6.71 -9.36 14.94
CA GLY A 114 6.34 -8.49 16.06
C GLY A 114 4.86 -8.12 16.10
N ASP A 115 4.04 -8.68 15.21
CA ASP A 115 2.62 -8.34 15.17
C ASP A 115 1.80 -9.07 16.26
N LYS A 116 0.59 -8.55 16.49
CA LYS A 116 -0.41 -9.02 17.45
C LYS A 116 -0.68 -10.53 17.34
N THR A 117 -0.71 -11.09 16.13
CA THR A 117 -0.93 -12.52 15.90
C THR A 117 0.28 -13.36 16.27
N GLN A 118 1.50 -12.85 16.05
CA GLN A 118 2.73 -13.50 16.48
C GLN A 118 2.82 -13.53 18.02
N LEU A 119 2.49 -12.43 18.68
CA LEU A 119 2.50 -12.35 20.15
C LEU A 119 1.38 -13.18 20.78
N THR A 120 0.22 -13.27 20.12
CA THR A 120 -0.82 -14.23 20.49
C THR A 120 -0.29 -15.66 20.39
N ALA A 121 0.38 -16.01 19.29
CA ALA A 121 0.91 -17.35 19.09
C ALA A 121 1.97 -17.70 20.15
N ILE A 122 2.81 -16.74 20.54
CA ILE A 122 3.75 -16.86 21.68
C ILE A 122 2.97 -17.15 22.98
N ALA A 123 1.96 -16.35 23.31
CA ALA A 123 1.17 -16.53 24.52
C ALA A 123 0.44 -17.89 24.55
N LEU A 124 -0.20 -18.28 23.45
CA LEU A 124 -0.88 -19.57 23.34
C LEU A 124 0.07 -20.76 23.42
N ALA A 125 1.29 -20.64 22.88
CA ALA A 125 2.33 -21.66 22.99
C ALA A 125 2.92 -21.77 24.39
N THR A 126 2.90 -20.67 25.14
CA THR A 126 3.33 -20.64 26.55
C THR A 126 2.32 -21.36 27.45
N GLU A 127 1.03 -21.09 27.25
CA GLU A 127 -0.06 -21.67 28.07
C GLU A 127 -0.39 -23.13 27.69
N GLY A 128 -0.11 -23.54 26.45
CA GLY A 128 -0.59 -24.80 25.88
C GLY A 128 0.38 -25.96 25.99
N ALA A 129 -0.09 -27.11 26.49
CA ALA A 129 0.69 -28.37 26.51
C ALA A 129 1.01 -28.96 25.11
N PHE A 130 0.43 -28.41 24.03
CA PHE A 130 0.53 -28.97 22.67
C PHE A 130 0.90 -27.91 21.61
N PRO A 131 2.18 -27.49 21.53
CA PRO A 131 2.63 -26.40 20.65
C PRO A 131 2.37 -26.67 19.15
N LEU A 132 2.48 -27.92 18.71
CA LEU A 132 2.16 -28.29 17.31
C LEU A 132 0.68 -28.11 16.97
N ILE A 133 -0.23 -28.36 17.93
CA ILE A 133 -1.67 -28.16 17.72
C ILE A 133 -2.01 -26.67 17.66
N VAL A 134 -1.32 -25.87 18.48
CA VAL A 134 -1.40 -24.40 18.41
C VAL A 134 -0.92 -23.93 17.03
N LEU A 135 0.21 -24.44 16.53
CA LEU A 135 0.76 -24.10 15.21
C LEU A 135 -0.23 -24.35 14.08
N LEU A 136 -0.82 -25.55 14.08
CA LEU A 136 -1.82 -25.90 13.07
C LEU A 136 -3.04 -24.97 13.16
N GLY A 137 -3.48 -24.63 14.36
CA GLY A 137 -4.60 -23.71 14.58
C GLY A 137 -4.30 -22.30 14.08
N THR A 138 -3.15 -21.74 14.44
CA THR A 138 -2.77 -20.37 14.02
C THR A 138 -2.51 -20.27 12.53
N VAL A 139 -1.76 -21.21 11.95
CA VAL A 139 -1.45 -21.22 10.51
C VAL A 139 -2.73 -21.40 9.69
N SER A 140 -3.62 -22.31 10.08
CA SER A 140 -4.87 -22.51 9.34
C SER A 140 -5.78 -21.29 9.39
N ALA A 141 -5.83 -20.57 10.53
CA ALA A 141 -6.56 -19.32 10.62
C ALA A 141 -6.02 -18.26 9.65
N MET A 142 -4.71 -18.01 9.66
CA MET A 142 -4.05 -17.05 8.76
C MET A 142 -4.25 -17.39 7.28
N LEU A 143 -4.22 -18.67 6.92
CA LEU A 143 -4.47 -19.11 5.55
C LEU A 143 -5.92 -18.88 5.13
N VAL A 144 -6.88 -19.13 6.02
CA VAL A 144 -8.30 -18.90 5.75
C VAL A 144 -8.58 -17.40 5.63
N THR A 145 -8.04 -16.56 6.51
CA THR A 145 -8.22 -15.11 6.45
C THR A 145 -7.57 -14.51 5.20
N ALA A 146 -6.38 -14.96 4.82
CA ALA A 146 -5.74 -14.57 3.56
C ALA A 146 -6.57 -15.01 2.34
N ALA A 147 -7.14 -16.22 2.36
CA ALA A 147 -8.02 -16.70 1.28
C ALA A 147 -9.31 -15.88 1.17
N ILE A 148 -9.93 -15.52 2.31
CA ILE A 148 -11.09 -14.63 2.36
C ILE A 148 -10.72 -13.26 1.80
N GLY A 149 -9.59 -12.68 2.22
CA GLY A 149 -9.09 -11.41 1.70
C GLY A 149 -8.93 -11.44 0.18
N ILE A 150 -8.24 -12.46 -0.36
CA ILE A 150 -8.07 -12.65 -1.80
C ILE A 150 -9.42 -12.79 -2.51
N ALA A 151 -10.35 -13.60 -2.00
CA ALA A 151 -11.67 -13.79 -2.58
C ALA A 151 -12.47 -12.48 -2.61
N ILE A 152 -12.46 -11.73 -1.51
CA ILE A 152 -13.05 -10.39 -1.42
C ILE A 152 -12.39 -9.46 -2.45
N GLY A 153 -11.06 -9.48 -2.59
CA GLY A 153 -10.34 -8.65 -3.55
C GLY A 153 -10.69 -8.96 -5.00
N LEU A 154 -10.98 -10.22 -5.31
CA LEU A 154 -11.43 -10.66 -6.63
C LEU A 154 -12.89 -10.27 -6.91
N VAL A 155 -13.76 -10.25 -5.90
CA VAL A 155 -15.21 -9.99 -6.05
C VAL A 155 -15.56 -8.51 -5.94
N LEU A 156 -15.01 -7.80 -4.95
CA LEU A 156 -15.49 -6.47 -4.55
C LEU A 156 -14.79 -5.29 -5.22
N GLY A 157 -13.63 -5.48 -5.85
CA GLY A 157 -12.94 -4.39 -6.55
C GLY A 157 -12.72 -3.14 -5.67
N LYS A 158 -11.61 -3.10 -4.91
CA LYS A 158 -11.04 -1.92 -4.23
C LYS A 158 -12.06 -0.95 -3.58
N ASN A 159 -12.88 -1.37 -2.61
CA ASN A 159 -13.75 -0.43 -1.87
C ASN A 159 -14.02 -0.83 -0.41
N VAL A 160 -13.12 -1.53 0.27
CA VAL A 160 -13.27 -1.77 1.72
C VAL A 160 -12.62 -0.61 2.49
N PRO A 161 -13.37 0.17 3.28
CA PRO A 161 -12.80 1.28 4.03
C PRO A 161 -11.89 0.73 5.14
N GLU A 162 -10.59 0.93 4.97
CA GLU A 162 -9.51 0.54 5.89
C GLU A 162 -9.78 0.97 7.34
N VAL A 163 -10.48 2.10 7.51
CA VAL A 163 -10.88 2.65 8.81
C VAL A 163 -11.84 1.72 9.57
N LEU A 164 -12.82 1.11 8.88
CA LEU A 164 -13.82 0.25 9.53
C LEU A 164 -13.16 -1.00 10.11
N ILE A 165 -12.16 -1.51 9.41
CA ILE A 165 -11.44 -2.70 9.84
C ILE A 165 -10.53 -2.40 11.04
N LYS A 166 -9.70 -1.36 10.95
CA LYS A 166 -8.80 -0.95 12.05
C LYS A 166 -9.57 -0.67 13.35
N LEU A 167 -10.79 -0.15 13.21
CA LEU A 167 -11.70 0.08 14.32
C LEU A 167 -12.21 -1.22 14.93
N ALA A 168 -12.71 -2.14 14.09
CA ALA A 168 -13.22 -3.43 14.54
C ALA A 168 -12.13 -4.27 15.22
N SER A 169 -10.94 -4.35 14.63
CA SER A 169 -9.80 -5.06 15.23
C SER A 169 -9.40 -4.45 16.56
N GLY A 170 -9.23 -3.13 16.62
CA GLY A 170 -8.83 -2.43 17.85
C GLY A 170 -9.77 -2.71 19.03
N VAL A 171 -11.08 -2.68 18.80
CA VAL A 171 -12.09 -3.01 19.82
C VAL A 171 -11.97 -4.46 20.29
N ILE A 172 -11.83 -5.41 19.37
CA ILE A 172 -11.68 -6.84 19.68
C ILE A 172 -10.43 -7.08 20.55
N PHE A 173 -9.30 -6.50 20.18
CA PHE A 173 -8.03 -6.62 20.90
C PHE A 173 -8.11 -6.11 22.33
N ILE A 174 -8.74 -4.95 22.53
CA ILE A 174 -8.91 -4.37 23.85
C ILE A 174 -9.82 -5.25 24.72
N LEU A 175 -10.92 -5.80 24.16
CA LEU A 175 -11.81 -6.70 24.87
C LEU A 175 -11.10 -7.99 25.30
N PHE A 176 -10.34 -8.62 24.41
CA PHE A 176 -9.57 -9.83 24.74
C PHE A 176 -8.49 -9.58 25.79
N GLY A 177 -7.76 -8.47 25.68
CA GLY A 177 -6.77 -8.07 26.69
C GLY A 177 -7.41 -7.82 28.05
N ALA A 178 -8.55 -7.13 28.09
CA ALA A 178 -9.32 -6.90 29.31
C ALA A 178 -9.81 -8.23 29.92
N PHE A 179 -10.40 -9.12 29.13
CA PHE A 179 -10.83 -10.45 29.60
C PHE A 179 -9.66 -11.27 30.16
N LYS A 180 -8.50 -11.24 29.49
CA LYS A 180 -7.33 -11.99 29.95
C LYS A 180 -6.78 -11.46 31.28
N LEU A 181 -6.77 -10.14 31.48
CA LEU A 181 -6.38 -9.55 32.77
C LEU A 181 -7.36 -9.87 33.90
N ILE A 182 -8.66 -9.88 33.62
CA ILE A 182 -9.70 -10.29 34.59
C ILE A 182 -9.55 -11.76 34.98
N GLU A 183 -9.19 -12.63 34.02
CA GLU A 183 -8.95 -14.06 34.27
C GLU A 183 -7.75 -14.27 35.19
N VAL A 184 -6.66 -13.55 34.97
CA VAL A 184 -5.36 -13.77 35.63
C VAL A 184 -5.24 -13.08 36.99
N ILE A 185 -5.93 -11.95 37.19
CA ILE A 185 -5.81 -11.14 38.41
C ILE A 185 -7.09 -11.33 39.27
N PRO A 186 -7.04 -12.06 40.39
CA PRO A 186 -8.22 -12.41 41.18
C PRO A 186 -8.99 -11.18 41.72
N THR A 187 -8.28 -10.09 42.03
CA THR A 187 -8.89 -8.83 42.48
C THR A 187 -9.76 -8.15 41.41
N LEU A 188 -9.52 -8.42 40.13
CA LEU A 188 -10.29 -7.90 38.99
C LEU A 188 -11.59 -8.69 38.74
N GLN A 189 -11.79 -9.85 39.39
CA GLN A 189 -13.01 -10.66 39.25
C GLN A 189 -14.23 -10.10 39.99
N SER A 190 -14.04 -9.09 40.85
CA SER A 190 -15.16 -8.45 41.54
C SER A 190 -16.06 -7.71 40.54
N MET A 191 -17.37 -7.92 40.64
CA MET A 191 -18.37 -7.36 39.71
C MET A 191 -18.27 -5.83 39.59
N GLY A 192 -17.89 -5.13 40.66
CA GLY A 192 -17.73 -3.67 40.66
C GLY A 192 -16.58 -3.19 39.78
N VAL A 193 -15.47 -3.92 39.73
CA VAL A 193 -14.30 -3.53 38.94
C VAL A 193 -14.51 -3.85 37.45
N GLN A 194 -15.22 -4.94 37.14
CA GLN A 194 -15.63 -5.27 35.77
C GLN A 194 -16.53 -4.17 35.19
N ALA A 195 -17.55 -3.74 35.94
CA ALA A 195 -18.45 -2.66 35.51
C ALA A 195 -17.70 -1.35 35.25
N LEU A 196 -16.76 -0.98 36.14
CA LEU A 196 -15.93 0.22 35.98
C LEU A 196 -15.02 0.12 34.73
N MET A 197 -14.40 -1.04 34.49
CA MET A 197 -13.59 -1.25 33.29
C MET A 197 -14.40 -1.15 31.99
N PHE A 198 -15.60 -1.73 31.93
CA PHE A 198 -16.48 -1.60 30.77
C PHE A 198 -16.90 -0.14 30.53
N VAL A 199 -17.20 0.62 31.60
CA VAL A 199 -17.51 2.06 31.49
C VAL A 199 -16.31 2.85 30.96
N LEU A 200 -15.11 2.62 31.52
CA LEU A 200 -13.89 3.30 31.06
C LEU A 200 -13.54 2.96 29.61
N LEU A 201 -13.72 1.69 29.20
CA LEU A 201 -13.54 1.25 27.81
C LEU A 201 -14.56 1.86 26.85
N SER A 202 -15.82 1.99 27.27
CA SER A 202 -16.87 2.62 26.48
C SER A 202 -16.62 4.13 26.29
N LEU A 203 -16.13 4.81 27.33
CA LEU A 203 -15.75 6.21 27.26
C LEU A 203 -14.50 6.41 26.38
N PHE A 204 -13.50 5.55 26.55
CA PHE A 204 -12.25 5.60 25.80
C PHE A 204 -12.48 5.35 24.29
N SER A 205 -13.24 4.30 23.95
CA SER A 205 -13.62 4.02 22.57
C SER A 205 -14.41 5.18 21.97
N GLY A 206 -15.34 5.81 22.70
CA GLY A 206 -16.06 7.01 22.26
C GLY A 206 -15.15 8.19 21.91
N VAL A 207 -14.12 8.45 22.71
CA VAL A 207 -13.15 9.53 22.47
C VAL A 207 -12.25 9.26 21.26
N PHE A 208 -11.88 8.00 21.00
CA PHE A 208 -11.08 7.61 19.83
C PHE A 208 -11.89 7.40 18.55
N LEU A 209 -13.17 7.02 18.68
CA LEU A 209 -14.15 6.96 17.60
C LEU A 209 -14.53 8.34 17.08
N GLN A 210 -14.50 9.36 17.93
CA GLN A 210 -14.91 10.71 17.60
C GLN A 210 -14.09 11.35 16.45
N PRO A 211 -12.74 11.38 16.47
CA PRO A 211 -11.97 11.93 15.37
C PRO A 211 -12.09 11.10 14.08
N THR A 212 -12.24 9.78 14.16
CA THR A 212 -12.48 8.92 12.97
C THR A 212 -13.87 9.11 12.37
N TYR A 213 -14.89 9.30 13.21
CA TYR A 213 -16.25 9.66 12.79
C TYR A 213 -16.29 11.05 12.16
N GLN A 214 -15.53 12.01 12.70
CA GLN A 214 -15.37 13.34 12.11
C GLN A 214 -14.69 13.25 10.74
N LEU A 215 -13.60 12.50 10.60
CA LEU A 215 -12.94 12.24 9.31
C LEU A 215 -13.88 11.61 8.27
N TRP A 216 -14.77 10.70 8.68
CA TRP A 216 -15.76 10.08 7.80
C TRP A 216 -16.89 11.06 7.41
N LYS A 217 -17.33 11.89 8.36
CA LYS A 217 -18.41 12.89 8.16
C LYS A 217 -17.95 14.07 7.29
N ASP A 218 -16.70 14.48 7.42
CA ASP A 218 -16.15 15.62 6.70
C ASP A 218 -15.82 15.29 5.24
N GLY A 219 -15.83 14.01 4.85
CA GLY A 219 -15.66 13.59 3.46
C GLY A 219 -14.32 14.00 2.85
N GLU A 220 -13.36 14.41 3.68
CA GLU A 220 -12.02 14.76 3.25
C GLU A 220 -11.35 13.50 2.69
N LEU A 221 -11.10 13.52 1.37
CA LEU A 221 -10.38 12.45 0.69
C LEU A 221 -9.09 12.15 1.47
N LEU A 222 -8.84 10.86 1.77
CA LEU A 222 -7.56 10.46 2.37
C LEU A 222 -6.40 11.02 1.53
N PRO A 223 -5.22 11.30 2.10
CA PRO A 223 -4.08 11.87 1.36
C PRO A 223 -3.78 11.11 0.05
N MET A 224 -3.89 9.78 0.07
CA MET A 224 -3.73 8.90 -1.10
C MET A 224 -4.85 9.06 -2.15
N GLN A 225 -6.07 9.35 -1.71
CA GLN A 225 -7.21 9.62 -2.60
C GLN A 225 -7.10 11.02 -3.22
N LYS A 226 -6.63 12.03 -2.48
CA LYS A 226 -6.31 13.37 -3.03
C LYS A 226 -5.24 13.24 -4.13
N MET A 227 -4.15 12.55 -3.83
CA MET A 227 -3.08 12.22 -4.79
C MET A 227 -3.63 11.55 -6.06
N ALA A 228 -4.46 10.51 -5.91
CA ALA A 228 -5.05 9.79 -7.05
C ALA A 228 -6.01 10.67 -7.88
N ALA A 229 -6.81 11.53 -7.24
CA ALA A 229 -7.70 12.45 -7.92
C ALA A 229 -6.91 13.48 -8.75
N HIS A 230 -5.85 14.05 -8.18
CA HIS A 230 -4.96 14.98 -8.88
C HIS A 230 -4.24 14.34 -10.06
N LEU A 231 -3.75 13.09 -9.93
CA LEU A 231 -3.13 12.34 -11.03
C LEU A 231 -4.13 12.05 -12.16
N LYS A 232 -5.39 11.78 -11.83
CA LYS A 232 -6.46 11.54 -12.82
C LYS A 232 -6.81 12.79 -13.62
N VAL A 233 -6.84 13.96 -12.96
CA VAL A 233 -7.09 15.25 -13.62
C VAL A 233 -5.96 15.56 -14.62
N ILE A 234 -4.70 15.54 -14.18
CA ILE A 234 -3.57 15.87 -15.06
C ILE A 234 -3.42 14.86 -16.21
N LYS A 235 -3.67 13.56 -15.95
CA LYS A 235 -3.70 12.54 -17.00
C LYS A 235 -4.72 12.88 -18.09
N LYS A 236 -5.93 13.28 -17.70
CA LYS A 236 -7.00 13.62 -18.65
C LYS A 236 -6.59 14.82 -19.50
N GLU A 237 -6.11 15.88 -18.88
CA GLU A 237 -5.67 17.09 -19.56
C GLU A 237 -4.53 16.80 -20.56
N LEU A 238 -3.49 16.09 -20.12
CA LEU A 238 -2.35 15.72 -21.00
C LEU A 238 -2.77 14.79 -22.14
N SER A 239 -3.71 13.87 -21.88
CA SER A 239 -4.25 13.00 -22.92
C SER A 239 -5.01 13.78 -24.00
N GLU A 240 -5.80 14.79 -23.62
CA GLU A 240 -6.52 15.65 -24.57
C GLU A 240 -5.53 16.40 -25.50
N PHE A 241 -4.46 16.98 -24.95
CA PHE A 241 -3.41 17.61 -25.76
C PHE A 241 -2.69 16.60 -26.67
N SER A 242 -2.31 15.44 -26.13
CA SER A 242 -1.57 14.41 -26.86
C SER A 242 -2.39 13.77 -27.98
N GLN A 243 -3.72 13.66 -27.81
CA GLN A 243 -4.62 13.19 -28.86
C GLN A 243 -4.69 14.18 -30.02
N GLY A 244 -4.81 15.48 -29.74
CA GLY A 244 -4.84 16.53 -30.77
C GLY A 244 -3.47 16.82 -31.42
N ALA A 245 -2.36 16.38 -30.82
CA ALA A 245 -1.02 16.60 -31.34
C ALA A 245 -0.73 15.87 -32.67
N CYS A 246 -1.47 14.78 -32.94
CA CYS A 246 -1.35 14.03 -34.20
C CYS A 246 -2.09 14.75 -35.34
N LEU A 247 -1.42 14.94 -36.48
CA LEU A 247 -2.01 15.64 -37.64
C LEU A 247 -2.91 14.76 -38.53
N GLY A 248 -3.11 13.49 -38.17
CA GLY A 248 -3.85 12.50 -38.97
C GLY A 248 -2.98 11.81 -40.03
N GLU A 249 -3.45 10.68 -40.57
CA GLU A 249 -2.68 9.86 -41.52
C GLU A 249 -2.37 10.59 -42.83
N ASP A 250 -3.21 11.54 -43.23
CA ASP A 250 -3.04 12.35 -44.44
C ASP A 250 -1.79 13.26 -44.38
N LYS A 251 -1.43 13.73 -43.19
CA LYS A 251 -0.28 14.64 -42.96
C LYS A 251 0.91 13.96 -42.28
N CYS A 252 0.64 12.97 -41.43
CA CYS A 252 1.63 12.26 -40.61
C CYS A 252 2.05 10.91 -41.22
N GLY A 253 1.43 10.51 -42.33
CA GLY A 253 1.60 9.20 -42.97
C GLY A 253 1.02 8.06 -42.14
N ARG A 254 1.48 6.82 -42.39
CA ARG A 254 1.01 5.63 -41.67
C ARG A 254 1.27 5.74 -40.16
N CYS A 255 0.26 5.45 -39.34
CA CYS A 255 0.39 5.42 -37.89
C CYS A 255 1.41 4.36 -37.44
N ALA A 256 2.38 4.76 -36.61
CA ALA A 256 3.42 3.88 -36.08
C ALA A 256 3.09 3.36 -34.66
N GLY A 257 1.91 3.68 -34.13
CA GLY A 257 1.48 3.26 -32.79
C GLY A 257 2.52 3.60 -31.72
N VAL A 258 2.94 2.58 -30.98
CA VAL A 258 3.95 2.68 -29.89
C VAL A 258 5.36 3.05 -30.36
N ASN A 259 5.63 2.99 -31.67
CA ASN A 259 6.91 3.43 -32.25
C ASN A 259 6.87 4.91 -32.69
N CYS A 260 5.77 5.62 -32.40
CA CYS A 260 5.65 7.07 -32.58
C CYS A 260 5.94 7.79 -31.26
N VAL A 261 6.61 8.95 -31.29
CA VAL A 261 6.83 9.76 -30.08
C VAL A 261 5.53 10.04 -29.34
N ILE A 262 4.51 10.53 -30.04
CA ILE A 262 3.19 10.79 -29.44
C ILE A 262 2.54 9.50 -28.91
N GLY A 263 2.74 8.38 -29.60
CA GLY A 263 2.22 7.08 -29.14
C GLY A 263 2.87 6.62 -27.84
N GLN A 264 4.19 6.76 -27.71
CA GLN A 264 4.88 6.50 -26.44
C GLN A 264 4.48 7.48 -25.36
N THR A 265 4.36 8.78 -25.69
CA THR A 265 3.93 9.78 -24.72
C THR A 265 2.53 9.47 -24.17
N LYS A 266 1.60 8.97 -24.99
CA LYS A 266 0.29 8.51 -24.51
C LYS A 266 0.41 7.36 -23.52
N LEU A 267 1.27 6.38 -23.79
CA LEU A 267 1.51 5.28 -22.85
C LEU A 267 2.12 5.76 -21.53
N LEU A 268 3.03 6.73 -21.57
CA LEU A 268 3.60 7.34 -20.36
C LEU A 268 2.57 8.13 -19.56
N ILE A 269 1.68 8.88 -20.22
CA ILE A 269 0.57 9.59 -19.58
C ILE A 269 -0.41 8.60 -18.93
N ASP A 270 -0.72 7.49 -19.61
CA ASP A 270 -1.58 6.43 -19.06
C ASP A 270 -0.97 5.73 -17.83
N ASP A 271 0.36 5.75 -17.72
CA ASP A 271 1.12 5.17 -16.62
C ASP A 271 1.25 6.12 -15.40
N LEU A 272 0.76 7.36 -15.45
CA LEU A 272 0.75 8.24 -14.28
C LEU A 272 -0.04 7.65 -13.10
N GLU A 273 -1.14 6.94 -13.40
CA GLU A 273 -2.01 6.29 -12.41
C GLU A 273 -1.52 4.89 -12.00
N ASN A 274 -0.87 4.18 -12.91
CA ASN A 274 -0.41 2.82 -12.70
C ASN A 274 1.03 2.88 -12.20
N LYS A 275 1.36 2.34 -11.02
CA LYS A 275 2.76 2.33 -10.49
C LYS A 275 3.75 1.48 -11.33
N ARG A 276 3.63 1.43 -12.66
CA ARG A 276 4.64 0.81 -13.51
C ARG A 276 5.71 1.86 -13.80
N SER A 277 6.94 1.39 -14.01
CA SER A 277 8.06 2.24 -14.41
C SER A 277 8.50 1.77 -15.79
N ILE A 278 7.66 2.01 -16.79
CA ILE A 278 7.95 1.56 -18.14
C ILE A 278 8.90 2.56 -18.79
N SER A 279 10.19 2.22 -18.83
CA SER A 279 11.17 3.03 -19.54
C SER A 279 11.26 2.58 -21.00
N TYR A 280 10.89 3.45 -21.93
CA TYR A 280 10.98 3.19 -23.37
C TYR A 280 12.30 3.73 -23.92
N SER A 281 13.05 2.88 -24.66
CA SER A 281 14.29 3.29 -25.33
C SER A 281 14.01 4.40 -26.37
N LEU A 282 14.77 5.49 -26.26
CA LEU A 282 14.74 6.62 -27.21
C LEU A 282 15.27 6.23 -28.60
N GLU A 283 16.07 5.17 -28.71
CA GLU A 283 16.79 4.79 -29.94
C GLU A 283 15.85 4.38 -31.08
N LEU A 284 14.60 4.02 -30.76
CA LEU A 284 13.58 3.61 -31.73
C LEU A 284 12.74 4.78 -32.30
N LEU A 285 12.96 6.02 -31.84
CA LEU A 285 12.08 7.16 -32.14
C LEU A 285 12.54 8.05 -33.32
N ASP A 286 13.76 7.86 -33.83
CA ASP A 286 14.41 8.78 -34.78
C ASP A 286 13.63 8.99 -36.09
N GLN A 287 12.99 7.94 -36.60
CA GLN A 287 12.13 8.06 -37.79
C GLN A 287 10.81 8.79 -37.52
N SER A 288 10.29 8.74 -36.28
CA SER A 288 9.03 9.37 -35.92
C SER A 288 9.18 10.87 -35.60
N LEU A 289 10.36 11.30 -35.17
CA LEU A 289 10.68 12.71 -34.92
C LEU A 289 10.68 13.56 -36.20
N LYS A 290 10.90 12.94 -37.37
CA LYS A 290 10.84 13.60 -38.68
C LYS A 290 9.40 13.90 -39.14
N LYS A 291 8.39 13.40 -38.45
CA LYS A 291 6.98 13.66 -38.78
C LYS A 291 6.56 15.04 -38.29
N GLY A 292 5.60 15.66 -38.99
CA GLY A 292 4.98 16.90 -38.53
C GLY A 292 4.02 16.66 -37.36
N PHE A 293 4.05 17.54 -36.36
CA PHE A 293 3.16 17.52 -35.20
C PHE A 293 2.53 18.90 -34.96
N ASN A 294 1.39 18.95 -34.26
CA ASN A 294 0.79 20.22 -33.86
C ASN A 294 1.58 20.84 -32.68
N THR A 295 2.55 21.70 -33.00
CA THR A 295 3.44 22.32 -32.02
C THR A 295 2.71 23.18 -31.00
N THR A 296 1.58 23.81 -31.37
CA THR A 296 0.79 24.62 -30.44
C THR A 296 0.20 23.79 -29.30
N LEU A 297 -0.32 22.60 -29.61
CA LEU A 297 -0.87 21.70 -28.59
C LEU A 297 0.23 21.09 -27.71
N ILE A 298 1.41 20.83 -28.29
CA ILE A 298 2.55 20.30 -27.54
C ILE A 298 3.12 21.34 -26.58
N ILE A 299 3.20 22.61 -26.99
CA ILE A 299 3.55 23.71 -26.09
C ILE A 299 2.52 23.82 -24.95
N GLY A 300 1.22 23.69 -25.26
CA GLY A 300 0.16 23.65 -24.27
C GLY A 300 0.36 22.53 -23.24
N ALA A 301 0.63 21.30 -23.70
CA ALA A 301 0.87 20.16 -22.83
C ALA A 301 2.12 20.35 -21.95
N LEU A 302 3.21 20.89 -22.52
CA LEU A 302 4.43 21.17 -21.78
C LEU A 302 4.17 22.21 -20.68
N ASN A 303 3.43 23.28 -20.98
CA ASN A 303 3.06 24.29 -19.99
C ASN A 303 2.22 23.69 -18.86
N GLN A 304 1.28 22.80 -19.16
CA GLN A 304 0.50 22.12 -18.12
C GLN A 304 1.37 21.29 -17.19
N ILE A 305 2.36 20.56 -17.71
CA ILE A 305 3.31 19.82 -16.87
C ILE A 305 4.13 20.74 -15.97
N LEU A 306 4.62 21.85 -16.52
CA LEU A 306 5.45 22.80 -15.78
C LEU A 306 4.64 23.51 -14.68
N LEU A 307 3.42 23.94 -15.00
CA LEU A 307 2.49 24.53 -14.03
C LEU A 307 2.15 23.53 -12.92
N TYR A 308 1.79 22.31 -13.28
CA TYR A 308 1.44 21.26 -12.32
C TYR A 308 2.62 20.93 -11.39
N ARG A 309 3.85 20.87 -11.91
CA ARG A 309 5.06 20.66 -11.09
C ARG A 309 5.29 21.79 -10.08
N ARG A 310 4.92 23.02 -10.44
CA ARG A 310 5.03 24.17 -9.54
C ARG A 310 3.95 24.17 -8.46
N GLU A 311 2.72 23.81 -8.81
CA GLU A 311 1.57 23.83 -7.91
C GLU A 311 1.52 22.63 -6.96
N HIS A 312 2.03 21.47 -7.39
CA HIS A 312 1.94 20.20 -6.66
C HIS A 312 3.29 19.44 -6.57
N PRO A 313 4.33 20.03 -5.96
CA PRO A 313 5.67 19.43 -5.88
C PRO A 313 5.69 18.08 -5.16
N GLU A 314 4.87 17.90 -4.12
CA GLU A 314 4.72 16.65 -3.37
C GLU A 314 4.18 15.50 -4.23
N ILE A 315 3.23 15.79 -5.12
CA ILE A 315 2.64 14.82 -6.03
C ILE A 315 3.66 14.42 -7.09
N VAL A 316 4.34 15.40 -7.67
CA VAL A 316 5.35 15.17 -8.71
C VAL A 316 6.55 14.42 -8.15
N ALA A 317 6.97 14.69 -6.91
CA ALA A 317 8.06 13.93 -6.25
C ALA A 317 7.76 12.42 -6.19
N SER A 318 6.50 12.05 -5.93
CA SER A 318 6.09 10.63 -5.90
C SER A 318 6.12 9.93 -7.26
N ARG A 319 6.21 10.69 -8.37
CA ARG A 319 6.18 10.22 -9.77
C ARG A 319 7.21 10.96 -10.63
N SER A 320 8.36 11.32 -10.06
CA SER A 320 9.32 12.24 -10.69
C SER A 320 9.76 11.76 -12.06
N LYS A 321 10.07 10.45 -12.16
CA LYS A 321 10.48 9.80 -13.40
C LYS A 321 9.44 9.88 -14.50
N GLN A 322 8.15 9.61 -14.21
CA GLN A 322 7.09 9.67 -15.21
C GLN A 322 6.92 11.10 -15.74
N PHE A 323 6.85 12.09 -14.85
CA PHE A 323 6.73 13.50 -15.25
C PHE A 323 7.94 13.96 -16.07
N MET A 324 9.15 13.55 -15.69
CA MET A 324 10.36 13.85 -16.45
C MET A 324 10.33 13.20 -17.84
N GLU A 325 9.98 11.91 -17.95
CA GLU A 325 9.94 11.22 -19.25
C GLU A 325 8.90 11.86 -20.18
N ILE A 326 7.71 12.23 -19.69
CA ILE A 326 6.69 12.92 -20.50
C ILE A 326 7.20 14.30 -20.95
N GLN A 327 7.78 15.09 -20.05
CA GLN A 327 8.36 16.40 -20.36
C GLN A 327 9.42 16.27 -21.47
N MET A 328 10.35 15.33 -21.32
CA MET A 328 11.40 15.08 -22.30
C MET A 328 10.83 14.71 -23.68
N ARG A 329 9.73 13.96 -23.75
CA ARG A 329 9.09 13.64 -25.03
C ARG A 329 8.51 14.88 -25.72
N PHE A 330 7.93 15.81 -24.97
CA PHE A 330 7.48 17.08 -25.54
C PHE A 330 8.65 17.96 -25.99
N GLU A 331 9.72 18.03 -25.19
CA GLU A 331 10.94 18.76 -25.55
C GLU A 331 11.57 18.22 -26.84
N LEU A 332 11.68 16.88 -26.98
CA LEU A 332 12.21 16.24 -28.19
C LEU A 332 11.40 16.61 -29.44
N ILE A 333 10.08 16.71 -29.34
CA ILE A 333 9.24 17.10 -30.47
C ILE A 333 9.42 18.59 -30.82
N LEU A 334 9.58 19.45 -29.82
CA LEU A 334 9.69 20.90 -30.03
C LEU A 334 11.10 21.34 -30.47
N PHE A 335 12.14 20.70 -29.93
CA PHE A 335 13.53 21.15 -30.05
C PHE A 335 14.45 20.13 -30.74
N GLY A 336 14.02 18.86 -30.88
CA GLY A 336 14.87 17.77 -31.38
C GLY A 336 15.83 17.19 -30.33
N GLU A 337 15.81 17.74 -29.11
CA GLU A 337 16.66 17.38 -27.97
C GLU A 337 15.89 17.64 -26.67
N SER A 338 16.32 17.00 -25.58
CA SER A 338 15.72 17.16 -24.24
C SER A 338 16.71 17.68 -23.22
N SER A 339 16.19 18.31 -22.17
CA SER A 339 16.93 18.92 -21.07
C SER A 339 17.52 17.90 -20.09
N HIS A 340 16.95 16.69 -20.01
CA HIS A 340 17.34 15.62 -19.08
C HIS A 340 17.43 16.10 -17.62
N THR A 341 16.51 16.96 -17.19
CA THR A 341 16.50 17.49 -15.82
C THR A 341 15.12 17.44 -15.17
N GLU A 342 15.10 17.12 -13.88
CA GLU A 342 13.90 17.19 -13.04
C GLU A 342 13.71 18.61 -12.45
N SER A 343 14.77 19.43 -12.44
CA SER A 343 14.75 20.76 -11.82
C SER A 343 14.17 21.82 -12.76
N SER A 344 13.14 22.52 -12.29
CA SER A 344 12.53 23.64 -13.02
C SER A 344 13.54 24.76 -13.35
N ASP A 345 14.50 25.02 -12.46
CA ASP A 345 15.52 26.06 -12.67
C ASP A 345 16.53 25.65 -13.74
N ALA A 346 16.95 24.39 -13.71
CA ALA A 346 17.84 23.83 -14.72
C ALA A 346 17.15 23.80 -16.10
N PHE A 347 15.86 23.46 -16.13
CA PHE A 347 15.06 23.54 -17.35
C PHE A 347 14.94 24.98 -17.87
N ALA A 348 14.72 25.96 -16.99
CA ALA A 348 14.68 27.37 -17.36
C ALA A 348 16.00 27.86 -17.98
N ALA A 349 17.13 27.47 -17.38
CA ALA A 349 18.45 27.78 -17.91
C ALA A 349 18.69 27.14 -19.28
N TRP A 350 18.31 25.87 -19.43
CA TRP A 350 18.39 25.14 -20.69
C TRP A 350 17.56 25.82 -21.80
N LEU A 351 16.31 26.22 -21.49
CA LEU A 351 15.38 26.79 -22.46
C LEU A 351 15.83 28.16 -23.02
N LYS A 352 16.58 28.96 -22.24
CA LYS A 352 17.13 30.26 -22.69
C LYS A 352 18.08 30.13 -23.89
N SER A 353 18.67 28.97 -24.10
CA SER A 353 19.59 28.69 -25.20
C SER A 353 18.91 28.15 -26.47
N ARG A 354 17.58 28.15 -26.54
CA ARG A 354 16.78 27.58 -27.64
C ARG A 354 16.08 28.65 -28.51
N LYS A 355 15.42 28.22 -29.60
CA LYS A 355 14.77 29.11 -30.58
C LYS A 355 13.69 30.00 -29.92
N LYS A 356 13.87 31.32 -29.99
CA LYS A 356 13.01 32.32 -29.33
C LYS A 356 11.52 32.22 -29.69
N GLU A 357 11.18 31.82 -30.91
CA GLU A 357 9.79 31.71 -31.38
C GLU A 357 8.96 30.69 -30.59
N ILE A 358 9.59 29.59 -30.16
CA ILE A 358 8.94 28.55 -29.35
C ILE A 358 9.06 28.90 -27.86
N THR A 359 10.26 29.32 -27.42
CA THR A 359 10.55 29.62 -26.02
C THR A 359 9.62 30.68 -25.42
N ASN A 360 9.25 31.73 -26.19
CA ASN A 360 8.37 32.79 -25.69
C ASN A 360 6.94 32.33 -25.36
N ARG A 361 6.54 31.13 -25.79
CA ARG A 361 5.21 30.55 -25.55
C ARG A 361 5.22 29.53 -24.40
N ILE A 362 6.39 29.23 -23.84
CA ILE A 362 6.55 28.29 -22.73
C ILE A 362 6.58 29.08 -21.42
N ILE A 363 5.72 28.70 -20.48
CA ILE A 363 5.61 29.30 -19.15
C ILE A 363 6.56 28.52 -18.24
N VAL A 364 7.69 29.14 -17.90
CA VAL A 364 8.72 28.53 -17.05
C VAL A 364 8.66 29.03 -15.63
#